data_AF-A0A3B5RF34-F1
#
_entry.id   AF-A0A3B5RF34-F1
#
_cell.length_a   1.000
_cell.length_b   1.000
_cell.length_c   1.000
_cell.angle_alpha   90.00
_cell.angle_beta   90.00
_cell.angle_gamma   90.00
#
_symmetry.space_group_name_H-M   'P 1'
#
loop_
_entity.id
_entity.type
_entity.pdbx_description
1 polymer ?
#
loop_
_entity_poly.entity_id
_entity_poly.type
_entity_poly.pdbx_seq_one_letter_code
_entity_poly.pdbx_strand_id
1 'polypeptide(L)'
;LLSSVKSLFVLERLVSTLRAKCLQTENRRHMYFAFGCFIVLVLALLFWSVASAQLRYSIPEEVKEGTVVGNIAKDLGIDKNILKDRKYRIVSSDVDPLFNVNQNDGMLYVSRIIDREEVYEGKPPKFGNMNILIHVLDINDNAPVFSEKDYTVALNENAPLGTTVMKVNATDLDQGSNGEVMYSLSNSVSQQILNHFNIDSLTGAITVKGVIDYEDKDEYEIEIQASDKGFAPLTTEKSLIIKIIDMNDNAPEIEVTSNSYCDC
;
A
#
# COMPACT_ATOMS: atom_id res chain seq x y z
N LEU A 1 -7.70 -25.29 16.44
CA LEU A 1 -7.93 -26.68 16.92
C LEU A 1 -7.22 -26.98 18.26
N LEU A 2 -5.88 -26.90 18.38
CA LEU A 2 -5.19 -27.21 19.65
C LEU A 2 -5.50 -26.27 20.83
N SER A 3 -5.76 -24.98 20.58
CA SER A 3 -6.17 -24.03 21.62
C SER A 3 -7.56 -24.36 22.19
N SER A 4 -8.49 -24.74 21.30
CA SER A 4 -9.87 -25.12 21.65
C SER A 4 -9.95 -26.42 22.44
N VAL A 5 -9.10 -27.41 22.14
CA VAL A 5 -9.03 -28.68 22.88
C VAL A 5 -8.42 -28.50 24.26
N LYS A 6 -7.37 -27.66 24.40
CA LYS A 6 -6.79 -27.32 25.72
C LYS A 6 -7.82 -26.62 26.62
N SER A 7 -8.62 -25.70 26.07
CA SER A 7 -9.70 -25.05 26.81
C SER A 7 -10.80 -26.03 27.26
N LEU A 8 -11.13 -27.05 26.45
CA LEU A 8 -12.12 -28.06 26.81
C LEU A 8 -11.68 -28.91 28.03
N PHE A 9 -10.40 -29.32 28.08
CA PHE A 9 -9.85 -30.07 29.23
C PHE A 9 -9.77 -29.22 30.51
N VAL A 10 -9.49 -27.93 30.40
CA VAL A 10 -9.53 -27.00 31.53
C VAL A 10 -10.97 -26.85 32.04
N LEU A 11 -11.94 -26.80 31.13
CA LEU A 11 -13.38 -26.77 31.45
C LEU A 11 -13.81 -28.01 32.23
N GLU A 12 -13.45 -29.22 31.77
CA GLU A 12 -13.83 -30.48 32.46
C GLU A 12 -13.24 -30.56 33.88
N ARG A 13 -11.99 -30.12 34.07
CA ARG A 13 -11.37 -30.05 35.41
C ARG A 13 -12.03 -29.01 36.32
N LEU A 14 -12.43 -27.86 35.78
CA LEU A 14 -13.16 -26.84 36.55
C LEU A 14 -14.56 -27.32 36.93
N VAL A 15 -15.29 -27.93 36.00
CA VAL A 15 -16.65 -28.46 36.21
C VAL A 15 -16.65 -29.58 37.25
N SER A 16 -15.70 -30.51 37.18
CA SER A 16 -15.55 -31.59 38.17
C SER A 16 -15.22 -31.05 39.57
N THR A 17 -14.32 -30.07 39.66
CA THR A 17 -13.94 -29.44 40.95
C THR A 17 -15.09 -28.64 41.57
N LEU A 18 -15.88 -27.94 40.76
CA LEU A 18 -17.04 -27.18 41.23
C LEU A 18 -18.20 -28.09 41.63
N ARG A 19 -18.43 -29.20 40.92
CA ARG A 19 -19.41 -30.22 41.27
C ARG A 19 -19.12 -30.83 42.65
N ALA A 20 -17.85 -31.12 42.94
CA ALA A 20 -17.42 -31.62 44.24
C ALA A 20 -17.69 -30.63 45.37
N LYS A 21 -17.43 -29.33 45.16
CA LYS A 21 -17.67 -28.28 46.16
C LYS A 21 -19.15 -27.97 46.39
N CYS A 22 -20.00 -28.12 45.36
CA CYS A 22 -21.45 -27.86 45.45
C CYS A 22 -22.20 -28.97 46.21
N LEU A 23 -21.72 -30.22 46.14
CA LEU A 23 -22.26 -31.36 46.91
C LEU A 23 -22.00 -31.29 48.42
N GLN A 24 -21.07 -30.43 48.85
CA GLN A 24 -20.61 -30.35 50.25
C GLN A 24 -21.28 -29.21 51.06
N THR A 25 -22.16 -28.41 50.45
CA THR A 25 -22.78 -27.24 51.10
C THR A 25 -24.22 -27.51 51.54
N GLU A 26 -24.51 -27.47 52.84
CA GLU A 26 -25.85 -27.70 53.42
C GLU A 26 -26.84 -26.52 53.27
N ASN A 27 -26.37 -25.34 52.86
CA ASN A 27 -27.20 -24.12 52.85
C ASN A 27 -27.76 -23.80 51.46
N ARG A 28 -29.08 -24.00 51.27
CA ARG A 28 -29.78 -23.89 49.98
C ARG A 28 -29.59 -22.53 49.28
N ARG A 29 -29.50 -21.41 50.01
CA ARG A 29 -29.31 -20.08 49.40
C ARG A 29 -27.93 -19.91 48.75
N HIS A 30 -26.88 -20.45 49.36
CA HIS A 30 -25.53 -20.42 48.78
C HIS A 30 -25.41 -21.35 47.57
N MET A 31 -26.14 -22.47 47.59
CA MET A 31 -26.21 -23.40 46.45
C MET A 31 -26.83 -22.74 45.21
N TYR A 32 -27.96 -22.03 45.34
CA TYR A 32 -28.56 -21.32 44.20
C TYR A 32 -27.69 -20.19 43.66
N PHE A 33 -27.00 -19.45 44.53
CA PHE A 33 -26.07 -18.40 44.10
C PHE A 33 -24.86 -18.98 43.35
N ALA A 34 -24.26 -20.07 43.86
CA ALA A 34 -23.17 -20.77 43.20
C ALA A 34 -23.59 -21.37 41.85
N PHE A 35 -24.80 -21.93 41.76
CA PHE A 35 -25.36 -22.45 40.51
C PHE A 35 -25.66 -21.34 39.50
N GLY A 36 -26.17 -20.20 39.96
CA GLY A 36 -26.36 -18.99 39.15
C GLY A 36 -25.04 -18.46 38.59
N CYS A 37 -24.00 -18.32 39.43
CA CYS A 37 -22.66 -17.94 38.98
C CYS A 37 -22.08 -18.97 38.00
N PHE A 38 -22.30 -20.26 38.21
CA PHE A 38 -21.84 -21.31 37.30
C PHE A 38 -22.53 -21.21 35.93
N ILE A 39 -23.85 -21.01 35.88
CA ILE A 39 -24.58 -20.79 34.64
C ILE A 39 -24.07 -19.55 33.92
N VAL A 40 -23.86 -18.44 34.64
CA VAL A 40 -23.33 -17.20 34.03
C VAL A 40 -21.92 -17.40 33.51
N LEU A 41 -21.07 -18.15 34.21
CA LEU A 41 -19.68 -18.42 33.80
C LEU A 41 -19.63 -19.40 32.62
N VAL A 42 -20.50 -20.41 32.59
CA VAL A 42 -20.68 -21.31 31.44
C VAL A 42 -21.23 -20.56 30.24
N LEU A 43 -22.25 -19.70 30.42
CA LEU A 43 -22.76 -18.84 29.36
C LEU A 43 -21.70 -17.85 28.88
N ALA A 44 -20.92 -17.24 29.78
CA ALA A 44 -19.82 -16.34 29.41
C ALA A 44 -18.72 -17.07 28.65
N LEU A 45 -18.38 -18.32 29.00
CA LEU A 45 -17.40 -19.14 28.28
C LEU A 45 -17.95 -19.63 26.93
N LEU A 46 -19.25 -19.95 26.85
CA LEU A 46 -19.94 -20.27 25.59
C LEU A 46 -19.99 -19.04 24.67
N PHE A 47 -20.24 -17.84 25.21
CA PHE A 47 -20.25 -16.58 24.45
C PHE A 47 -18.84 -16.10 24.06
N TRP A 48 -17.82 -16.34 24.89
CA TRP A 48 -16.42 -16.07 24.53
C TRP A 48 -15.97 -16.94 23.35
N SER A 49 -16.58 -18.11 23.17
CA SER A 49 -16.20 -19.07 22.13
C SER A 49 -16.81 -18.81 20.75
N VAL A 50 -17.65 -17.78 20.59
CA VAL A 50 -18.21 -17.43 19.27
C VAL A 50 -17.33 -16.42 18.52
N ALA A 51 -16.02 -16.67 18.48
CA ALA A 51 -15.20 -16.13 17.41
C ALA A 51 -15.50 -17.01 16.18
N SER A 52 -16.16 -16.47 15.15
CA SER A 52 -16.27 -17.17 13.88
C SER A 52 -14.85 -17.42 13.37
N ALA A 53 -14.36 -18.65 13.48
CA ALA A 53 -13.05 -19.01 12.94
C ALA A 53 -13.13 -18.91 11.42
N GLN A 54 -12.61 -17.80 10.87
CA GLN A 54 -12.38 -17.66 9.44
C GLN A 54 -10.99 -18.21 9.15
N LEU A 55 -10.88 -19.07 8.13
CA LEU A 55 -9.59 -19.54 7.66
C LEU A 55 -8.90 -18.40 6.90
N ARG A 56 -7.64 -18.11 7.23
CA ARG A 56 -6.90 -16.99 6.65
C ARG A 56 -5.65 -17.47 5.95
N TYR A 57 -5.43 -17.01 4.72
CA TYR A 57 -4.19 -17.18 4.00
C TYR A 57 -3.64 -15.81 3.59
N SER A 58 -2.34 -15.73 3.40
CA SER A 58 -1.67 -14.56 2.84
C SER A 58 -0.74 -15.03 1.73
N ILE A 59 -0.81 -14.38 0.58
CA ILE A 59 0.03 -14.69 -0.57
C ILE A 59 0.45 -13.37 -1.22
N PRO A 60 1.73 -13.19 -1.59
CA PRO A 60 2.11 -12.05 -2.41
C PRO A 60 1.44 -12.09 -3.79
N GLU A 61 1.29 -10.93 -4.40
CA GLU A 61 0.92 -10.82 -5.81
C GLU A 61 2.05 -11.27 -6.76
N GLU A 62 1.81 -11.20 -8.06
CA GLU A 62 2.75 -11.63 -9.12
C GLU A 62 3.22 -13.08 -9.00
N VAL A 63 2.41 -13.90 -8.32
CA VAL A 63 2.64 -15.33 -8.15
C VAL A 63 2.19 -16.11 -9.37
N LYS A 64 3.02 -17.07 -9.79
CA LYS A 64 2.73 -17.91 -10.96
C LYS A 64 1.48 -18.77 -10.76
N GLU A 65 0.78 -19.04 -11.85
CA GLU A 65 -0.29 -20.03 -11.91
C GLU A 65 0.21 -21.39 -11.37
N GLY A 66 -0.64 -22.05 -10.58
CA GLY A 66 -0.32 -23.33 -9.94
C GLY A 66 0.48 -23.21 -8.64
N THR A 67 0.80 -22.00 -8.18
CA THR A 67 1.41 -21.79 -6.86
C THR A 67 0.46 -22.25 -5.76
N VAL A 68 0.97 -23.06 -4.83
CA VAL A 68 0.21 -23.56 -3.68
C VAL A 68 0.04 -22.44 -2.65
N VAL A 69 -1.20 -22.14 -2.28
CA VAL A 69 -1.53 -21.19 -1.20
C VAL A 69 -1.57 -21.89 0.15
N GLY A 70 -2.18 -23.09 0.22
CA GLY A 70 -2.34 -23.82 1.48
C GLY A 70 -3.21 -25.08 1.38
N ASN A 71 -3.25 -25.87 2.46
CA ASN A 71 -4.03 -27.10 2.52
C ASN A 71 -5.36 -26.86 3.24
N ILE A 72 -6.38 -26.46 2.47
CA ILE A 72 -7.71 -26.17 2.98
C ILE A 72 -8.33 -27.40 3.64
N ALA A 73 -8.21 -28.58 3.03
CA ALA A 73 -8.82 -29.79 3.59
C ALA A 73 -8.30 -30.13 4.98
N LYS A 74 -6.98 -30.04 5.17
CA LYS A 74 -6.33 -30.26 6.45
C LYS A 74 -6.74 -29.21 7.48
N ASP A 75 -6.73 -27.93 7.08
CA ASP A 75 -7.01 -26.81 8.00
C ASP A 75 -8.48 -26.79 8.45
N LEU A 76 -9.37 -27.33 7.63
CA LEU A 76 -10.80 -27.50 7.92
C LEU A 76 -11.16 -28.85 8.55
N GLY A 77 -10.21 -29.79 8.63
CA GLY A 77 -10.47 -31.15 9.11
C GLY A 77 -11.42 -31.95 8.20
N ILE A 78 -11.43 -31.67 6.90
CA ILE A 78 -12.26 -32.36 5.91
C ILE A 78 -11.45 -33.51 5.30
N ASP A 79 -12.04 -34.70 5.25
CA ASP A 79 -11.46 -35.84 4.56
C ASP A 79 -11.46 -35.62 3.04
N LYS A 80 -10.31 -35.85 2.39
CA LYS A 80 -10.11 -35.71 0.94
C LYS A 80 -11.12 -36.51 0.10
N ASN A 81 -11.59 -37.66 0.59
CA ASN A 81 -12.56 -38.48 -0.13
C ASN A 81 -13.92 -37.77 -0.19
N ILE A 82 -14.28 -37.06 0.88
CA ILE A 82 -15.51 -36.26 0.95
C ILE A 82 -15.43 -35.07 -0.03
N LEU A 83 -14.24 -34.50 -0.26
CA LEU A 83 -14.06 -33.39 -1.20
C LEU A 83 -14.41 -33.79 -2.63
N LYS A 84 -13.92 -34.96 -3.03
CA LYS A 84 -14.17 -35.56 -4.35
C LYS A 84 -15.64 -35.95 -4.52
N ASP A 85 -16.22 -36.62 -3.54
CA ASP A 85 -17.60 -37.10 -3.59
C ASP A 85 -18.62 -35.96 -3.66
N ARG A 86 -18.34 -34.86 -2.93
CA ARG A 86 -19.22 -33.68 -2.89
C ARG A 86 -18.84 -32.60 -3.91
N LYS A 87 -17.82 -32.82 -4.74
CA LYS A 87 -17.35 -31.88 -5.78
C LYS A 87 -17.17 -30.46 -5.24
N TYR A 88 -16.44 -30.34 -4.13
CA TYR A 88 -16.17 -29.02 -3.55
C TYR A 88 -15.51 -28.12 -4.59
N ARG A 89 -15.98 -26.87 -4.64
CA ARG A 89 -15.44 -25.82 -5.51
C ARG A 89 -15.41 -24.51 -4.76
N ILE A 90 -14.48 -23.65 -5.13
CA ILE A 90 -14.56 -22.24 -4.77
C ILE A 90 -15.69 -21.63 -5.59
N VAL A 91 -16.53 -20.85 -4.94
CA VAL A 91 -17.53 -20.02 -5.62
C VAL A 91 -17.06 -18.59 -5.43
N SER A 92 -16.42 -18.03 -6.46
CA SER A 92 -16.15 -16.59 -6.53
C SER A 92 -17.33 -15.88 -7.16
N SER A 93 -17.49 -14.59 -6.84
CA SER A 93 -18.41 -13.69 -7.54
C SER A 93 -17.94 -13.37 -8.97
N ASP A 94 -16.68 -13.62 -9.28
CA ASP A 94 -16.05 -13.24 -10.54
C ASP A 94 -16.21 -14.32 -11.61
N VAL A 95 -16.20 -13.89 -12.87
CA VAL A 95 -16.28 -14.77 -14.05
C VAL A 95 -15.05 -15.67 -14.17
N ASP A 96 -13.91 -15.18 -13.70
CA ASP A 96 -12.63 -15.91 -13.67
C ASP A 96 -12.05 -15.95 -12.25
N PRO A 97 -12.13 -17.09 -11.53
CA PRO A 97 -11.73 -17.17 -10.14
C PRO A 97 -10.20 -17.14 -9.99
N LEU A 98 -9.69 -16.24 -9.14
CA LEU A 98 -8.25 -16.14 -8.83
C LEU A 98 -7.66 -17.40 -8.20
N PHE A 99 -8.49 -18.19 -7.52
CA PHE A 99 -8.07 -19.36 -6.77
C PHE A 99 -8.93 -20.57 -7.09
N ASN A 100 -8.32 -21.76 -6.98
CA ASN A 100 -9.01 -23.03 -7.15
C ASN A 100 -8.54 -24.06 -6.11
N VAL A 101 -9.41 -25.02 -5.79
CA VAL A 101 -9.09 -26.14 -4.89
C VAL A 101 -9.03 -27.42 -5.70
N ASN A 102 -7.91 -28.14 -5.58
CA ASN A 102 -7.82 -29.48 -6.12
C ASN A 102 -8.65 -30.44 -5.24
N GLN A 103 -9.63 -31.08 -5.86
CA GLN A 103 -10.57 -31.98 -5.19
C GLN A 103 -9.94 -33.29 -4.71
N ASN A 104 -8.76 -33.66 -5.21
CA ASN A 104 -8.10 -34.91 -4.86
C ASN A 104 -7.23 -34.81 -3.60
N ASP A 105 -6.60 -33.67 -3.37
CA ASP A 105 -5.66 -33.45 -2.26
C ASP A 105 -6.08 -32.32 -1.31
N GLY A 106 -7.08 -31.51 -1.69
CA GLY A 106 -7.61 -30.42 -0.87
C GLY A 106 -6.72 -29.19 -0.81
N MET A 107 -5.75 -29.08 -1.72
CA MET A 107 -4.83 -27.95 -1.80
C MET A 107 -5.45 -26.79 -2.58
N LEU A 108 -5.25 -25.58 -2.07
CA LEU A 108 -5.60 -24.30 -2.70
C LEU A 108 -4.45 -23.84 -3.59
N TYR A 109 -4.77 -23.46 -4.82
CA TYR A 109 -3.80 -22.96 -5.79
C TYR A 109 -4.26 -21.67 -6.45
N VAL A 110 -3.28 -20.88 -6.87
CA VAL A 110 -3.44 -19.72 -7.74
C VAL A 110 -3.84 -20.20 -9.15
N SER A 111 -4.93 -19.67 -9.69
CA SER A 111 -5.46 -20.07 -11.02
C SER A 111 -4.98 -19.18 -12.15
N ARG A 112 -4.54 -17.95 -11.85
CA ARG A 112 -3.90 -17.02 -12.77
C ARG A 112 -3.01 -16.06 -11.99
N ILE A 113 -2.14 -15.34 -12.68
CA ILE A 113 -1.32 -14.29 -12.05
C ILE A 113 -2.27 -13.30 -11.36
N ILE A 114 -1.95 -12.99 -10.11
CA ILE A 114 -2.72 -12.08 -9.26
C ILE A 114 -1.99 -10.75 -9.33
N ASP A 115 -2.72 -9.73 -9.76
CA ASP A 115 -2.35 -8.32 -9.71
C ASP A 115 -3.32 -7.70 -8.69
N ARG A 116 -2.80 -7.12 -7.62
CA ARG A 116 -3.62 -6.57 -6.53
C ARG A 116 -4.35 -5.32 -6.98
N GLU A 117 -3.78 -4.51 -7.87
CA GLU A 117 -4.37 -3.27 -8.39
C GLU A 117 -5.66 -3.58 -9.17
N GLU A 118 -5.74 -4.76 -9.79
CA GLU A 118 -6.94 -5.25 -10.46
C GLU A 118 -8.02 -5.82 -9.52
N VAL A 119 -7.66 -6.21 -8.29
CA VAL A 119 -8.58 -6.87 -7.35
C VAL A 119 -9.36 -5.84 -6.54
N TYR A 120 -10.52 -5.44 -7.06
CA TYR A 120 -11.50 -4.66 -6.29
C TYR A 120 -11.94 -5.42 -5.03
N GLU A 121 -12.05 -4.72 -3.90
CA GLU A 121 -12.51 -5.22 -2.60
C GLU A 121 -13.95 -5.81 -2.68
N GLY A 122 -14.06 -7.06 -3.12
CA GLY A 122 -15.32 -7.79 -3.23
C GLY A 122 -15.82 -8.25 -1.87
N LYS A 123 -17.05 -7.86 -1.51
CA LYS A 123 -17.74 -8.41 -0.33
C LYS A 123 -17.95 -9.92 -0.51
N PRO A 124 -17.62 -10.76 0.50
CA PRO A 124 -17.71 -12.20 0.35
C PRO A 124 -19.16 -12.65 0.10
N PRO A 125 -19.43 -13.50 -0.90
CA PRO A 125 -20.78 -14.02 -1.13
C PRO A 125 -21.22 -14.89 0.04
N LYS A 126 -22.40 -14.60 0.60
CA LYS A 126 -23.00 -15.36 1.70
C LYS A 126 -24.01 -16.36 1.15
N PHE A 127 -23.76 -17.66 1.25
CA PHE A 127 -24.81 -18.67 1.48
C PHE A 127 -24.19 -19.92 2.13
N GLY A 128 -24.65 -20.29 3.34
CA GLY A 128 -24.48 -21.60 4.01
C GLY A 128 -23.07 -22.15 4.25
N ASN A 129 -22.03 -21.51 3.72
CA ASN A 129 -20.69 -22.05 3.52
C ASN A 129 -19.66 -21.19 4.26
N MET A 130 -18.60 -21.85 4.73
CA MET A 130 -17.51 -21.24 5.48
C MET A 130 -16.73 -20.19 4.69
N ASN A 131 -16.40 -19.07 5.35
CA ASN A 131 -15.63 -18.00 4.74
C ASN A 131 -14.12 -18.27 4.85
N ILE A 132 -13.44 -18.30 3.71
CA ILE A 132 -11.98 -18.26 3.61
C ILE A 132 -11.60 -16.83 3.22
N LEU A 133 -10.71 -16.21 3.99
CA LEU A 133 -10.20 -14.89 3.72
C LEU A 133 -8.77 -15.04 3.21
N ILE A 134 -8.51 -14.57 1.99
CA ILE A 134 -7.17 -14.58 1.39
C ILE A 134 -6.73 -13.13 1.31
N HIS A 135 -5.60 -12.81 1.95
CA HIS A 135 -4.95 -11.52 1.87
C HIS A 135 -3.91 -11.57 0.76
N VAL A 136 -4.07 -10.74 -0.27
CA VAL A 136 -3.03 -10.49 -1.25
C VAL A 136 -2.08 -9.46 -0.66
N LEU A 137 -0.78 -9.77 -0.62
CA LEU A 137 0.25 -8.87 -0.14
C LEU A 137 0.86 -8.12 -1.32
N ASP A 138 1.00 -6.82 -1.10
CA ASP A 138 1.68 -5.87 -1.99
C ASP A 138 3.11 -6.30 -2.36
N ILE A 139 3.45 -6.20 -3.63
CA ILE A 139 4.83 -6.13 -4.14
C ILE A 139 5.04 -4.77 -4.78
N ASN A 140 6.24 -4.19 -4.59
CA ASN A 140 6.61 -2.92 -5.25
C ASN A 140 6.94 -3.17 -6.73
N ASP A 141 5.91 -3.24 -7.57
CA ASP A 141 6.02 -3.50 -9.01
C ASP A 141 5.45 -2.37 -9.88
N ASN A 142 4.80 -1.37 -9.28
CA ASN A 142 4.43 -0.13 -9.94
C ASN A 142 5.46 0.96 -9.63
N ALA A 143 5.88 1.70 -10.65
CA ALA A 143 6.73 2.86 -10.48
C ALA A 143 5.87 4.14 -10.42
N PRO A 144 6.31 5.21 -9.73
CA PRO A 144 5.54 6.44 -9.65
C PRO A 144 5.33 7.05 -11.04
N VAL A 145 4.11 7.51 -11.33
CA VAL A 145 3.75 8.11 -12.63
C VAL A 145 3.39 9.58 -12.46
N PHE A 146 4.12 10.47 -13.16
CA PHE A 146 3.78 11.89 -13.21
C PHE A 146 2.43 12.13 -13.89
N SER A 147 1.62 13.02 -13.31
CA SER A 147 0.25 13.29 -13.79
C SER A 147 0.22 14.03 -15.13
N GLU A 148 1.15 14.95 -15.36
CA GLU A 148 1.23 15.72 -16.60
C GLU A 148 2.16 15.06 -17.62
N LYS A 149 1.76 15.12 -18.89
CA LYS A 149 2.57 14.63 -19.99
C LYS A 149 3.79 15.52 -20.24
N ASP A 150 3.64 16.83 -20.11
CA ASP A 150 4.68 17.82 -20.38
C ASP A 150 4.66 18.88 -19.26
N TYR A 151 5.82 19.19 -18.69
CA TYR A 151 5.95 20.26 -17.69
C TYR A 151 6.69 21.44 -18.32
N THR A 152 5.99 22.55 -18.52
CA THR A 152 6.58 23.79 -19.02
C THR A 152 6.01 24.98 -18.25
N VAL A 153 6.86 25.91 -17.84
CA VAL A 153 6.46 27.10 -17.09
C VAL A 153 7.35 28.28 -17.44
N ALA A 154 6.82 29.49 -17.30
CA ALA A 154 7.59 30.72 -17.45
C ALA A 154 7.86 31.35 -16.09
N LEU A 155 9.05 31.89 -15.89
CA LEU A 155 9.53 32.47 -14.65
C LEU A 155 10.23 33.79 -14.94
N ASN A 156 9.86 34.86 -14.24
CA ASN A 156 10.58 36.13 -14.34
C ASN A 156 11.97 35.98 -13.74
N GLU A 157 13.00 36.54 -14.38
CA GLU A 157 14.38 36.46 -13.87
C GLU A 157 14.54 37.10 -12.48
N ASN A 158 13.79 38.17 -12.21
CA ASN A 158 13.79 38.88 -10.93
C ASN A 158 12.89 38.22 -9.85
N ALA A 159 12.49 36.97 -10.06
CA ALA A 159 11.69 36.23 -9.08
C ALA A 159 12.42 36.15 -7.73
N PRO A 160 11.78 36.56 -6.61
CA PRO A 160 12.40 36.46 -5.30
C PRO A 160 12.77 35.03 -4.91
N LEU A 161 13.80 34.88 -4.08
CA LEU A 161 14.15 33.58 -3.48
C LEU A 161 12.94 32.98 -2.73
N GLY A 162 12.75 31.68 -2.89
CA GLY A 162 11.62 30.93 -2.33
C GLY A 162 10.34 31.00 -3.17
N THR A 163 10.31 31.76 -4.27
CA THR A 163 9.17 31.76 -5.19
C THR A 163 8.91 30.36 -5.71
N THR A 164 7.66 29.87 -5.59
CA THR A 164 7.24 28.60 -6.18
C THR A 164 7.10 28.76 -7.69
N VAL A 165 7.89 28.01 -8.43
CA VAL A 165 7.89 27.98 -9.90
C VAL A 165 6.73 27.11 -10.38
N MET A 166 6.66 25.88 -9.88
CA MET A 166 5.62 24.90 -10.22
C MET A 166 5.50 23.88 -9.10
N LYS A 167 4.35 23.22 -8.98
CA LYS A 167 4.18 22.01 -8.20
C LYS A 167 3.96 20.82 -9.12
N VAL A 168 4.84 19.82 -9.05
CA VAL A 168 4.70 18.57 -9.80
C VAL A 168 3.94 17.55 -8.97
N ASN A 169 3.29 16.61 -9.64
CA ASN A 169 2.55 15.53 -8.99
C ASN A 169 2.81 14.21 -9.70
N ALA A 170 3.11 13.19 -8.91
CA ALA A 170 3.20 11.81 -9.34
C ALA A 170 2.42 10.92 -8.37
N THR A 171 1.88 9.83 -8.90
CA THR A 171 1.08 8.86 -8.16
C THR A 171 1.61 7.47 -8.43
N ASP A 172 1.63 6.66 -7.40
CA ASP A 172 1.98 5.25 -7.46
C ASP A 172 0.73 4.42 -7.10
N LEU A 173 0.53 3.29 -7.78
CA LEU A 173 -0.64 2.43 -7.57
C LEU A 173 -0.45 1.46 -6.41
N ASP A 174 0.77 1.32 -5.90
CA ASP A 174 1.07 0.41 -4.81
C ASP A 174 0.55 0.93 -3.46
N GLN A 175 0.61 0.09 -2.41
CA GLN A 175 0.05 0.41 -1.10
C GLN A 175 1.14 0.75 -0.07
N GLY A 176 0.80 1.64 0.86
CA GLY A 176 1.70 1.98 1.96
C GLY A 176 3.02 2.57 1.45
N SER A 177 4.16 2.07 1.91
CA SER A 177 5.47 2.59 1.50
C SER A 177 5.77 2.41 0.01
N ASN A 178 5.25 1.36 -0.60
CA ASN A 178 5.42 1.10 -2.03
C ASN A 178 4.67 2.17 -2.85
N GLY A 179 3.54 2.67 -2.35
CA GLY A 179 2.78 3.75 -2.99
C GLY A 179 3.21 5.18 -2.60
N GLU A 180 4.12 5.33 -1.63
CA GLU A 180 4.48 6.65 -1.08
C GLU A 180 5.57 7.34 -1.91
N VAL A 181 5.18 8.35 -2.68
CA VAL A 181 6.07 9.07 -3.59
C VAL A 181 6.90 10.15 -2.87
N MET A 182 8.19 10.24 -3.22
CA MET A 182 9.12 11.31 -2.91
C MET A 182 9.68 11.95 -4.18
N TYR A 183 9.91 13.26 -4.13
CA TYR A 183 10.43 14.04 -5.26
C TYR A 183 11.88 14.47 -5.04
N SER A 184 12.63 14.52 -6.13
CA SER A 184 14.01 15.02 -6.17
C SER A 184 14.33 15.63 -7.54
N LEU A 185 15.41 16.42 -7.61
CA LEU A 185 16.05 16.69 -8.89
C LEU A 185 16.94 15.49 -9.20
N SER A 186 16.98 15.04 -10.45
CA SER A 186 17.79 13.88 -10.82
C SER A 186 19.27 14.13 -10.53
N ASN A 187 20.01 13.06 -10.25
CA ASN A 187 21.46 13.12 -10.01
C ASN A 187 22.25 13.53 -11.27
N SER A 188 21.62 13.47 -12.45
CA SER A 188 22.16 13.92 -13.73
C SER A 188 22.22 15.45 -13.87
N VAL A 189 21.46 16.17 -13.03
CA VAL A 189 21.28 17.61 -13.11
C VAL A 189 22.59 18.36 -12.77
N SER A 190 22.87 19.42 -13.53
CA SER A 190 24.10 20.20 -13.37
C SER A 190 24.14 20.98 -12.06
N GLN A 191 25.34 21.25 -11.54
CA GLN A 191 25.52 22.04 -10.33
C GLN A 191 24.93 23.46 -10.46
N GLN A 192 24.89 24.02 -11.68
CA GLN A 192 24.25 25.30 -11.96
C GLN A 192 22.76 25.23 -11.59
N ILE A 193 22.03 24.23 -12.09
CA ILE A 193 20.59 24.06 -11.78
C ILE A 193 20.37 23.85 -10.28
N LEU A 194 21.21 23.07 -9.61
CA LEU A 194 21.14 22.85 -8.15
C LEU A 194 21.41 24.12 -7.32
N ASN A 195 22.03 25.13 -7.91
CA ASN A 195 22.24 26.44 -7.29
C ASN A 195 21.03 27.37 -7.49
N HIS A 196 20.32 27.26 -8.62
CA HIS A 196 19.17 28.12 -8.95
C HIS A 196 17.83 27.58 -8.47
N PHE A 197 17.66 26.26 -8.39
CA PHE A 197 16.38 25.63 -8.08
C PHE A 197 16.49 24.61 -6.94
N ASN A 198 15.37 24.41 -6.26
CA ASN A 198 15.18 23.36 -5.26
C ASN A 198 13.82 22.69 -5.48
N ILE A 199 13.67 21.45 -5.01
CA ILE A 199 12.39 20.75 -4.98
C ILE A 199 12.11 20.25 -3.56
N ASP A 200 10.90 20.46 -3.08
CA ASP A 200 10.42 19.89 -1.83
C ASP A 200 10.04 18.42 -2.03
N SER A 201 10.64 17.53 -1.25
CA SER A 201 10.54 16.09 -1.47
C SER A 201 9.18 15.48 -1.15
N LEU A 202 8.32 16.18 -0.39
CA LEU A 202 7.00 15.67 -0.01
C LEU A 202 5.89 16.29 -0.86
N THR A 203 6.04 17.56 -1.21
CA THR A 203 5.00 18.31 -1.92
C THR A 203 5.23 18.38 -3.43
N GLY A 204 6.45 18.12 -3.91
CA GLY A 204 6.81 18.32 -5.32
C GLY A 204 6.86 19.79 -5.72
N ALA A 205 6.91 20.72 -4.76
CA ALA A 205 7.01 22.15 -5.04
C ALA A 205 8.44 22.52 -5.43
N ILE A 206 8.60 23.05 -6.63
CA ILE A 206 9.87 23.54 -7.16
C ILE A 206 9.96 25.04 -6.86
N THR A 207 11.07 25.45 -6.25
CA THR A 207 11.27 26.83 -5.78
C THR A 207 12.58 27.42 -6.26
N VAL A 208 12.59 28.75 -6.41
CA VAL A 208 13.80 29.52 -6.69
C VAL A 208 14.71 29.52 -5.47
N LYS A 209 15.97 29.12 -5.66
CA LYS A 209 17.01 29.03 -4.63
C LYS A 209 18.15 30.01 -4.86
N GLY A 210 18.43 30.37 -6.12
CA GLY A 210 19.50 31.28 -6.51
C GLY A 210 19.01 32.42 -7.39
N VAL A 211 19.91 33.36 -7.71
CA VAL A 211 19.64 34.45 -8.65
C VAL A 211 19.52 33.87 -10.06
N ILE A 212 18.53 34.33 -10.82
CA ILE A 212 18.31 33.96 -12.21
C ILE A 212 18.52 35.23 -13.04
N ASP A 213 19.16 35.08 -14.18
CA ASP A 213 19.57 36.18 -15.06
C ASP A 213 19.33 35.75 -16.49
N TYR A 214 18.44 36.43 -17.19
CA TYR A 214 18.05 36.09 -18.55
C TYR A 214 19.23 36.21 -19.51
N GLU A 215 20.08 37.23 -19.33
CA GLU A 215 21.29 37.44 -20.12
C GLU A 215 22.33 36.31 -19.98
N ASP A 216 22.36 35.61 -18.84
CA ASP A 216 23.17 34.39 -18.68
C ASP A 216 22.49 33.18 -19.32
N LYS A 217 21.19 32.99 -19.03
CA LYS A 217 20.43 31.82 -19.51
C LYS A 217 18.93 32.06 -19.56
N ASP A 218 18.37 31.95 -20.76
CA ASP A 218 16.96 32.18 -21.07
C ASP A 218 16.06 30.94 -20.88
N GLU A 219 16.62 29.73 -20.79
CA GLU A 219 15.88 28.48 -20.61
C GLU A 219 16.63 27.45 -19.76
N TYR A 220 15.93 26.83 -18.82
CA TYR A 220 16.43 25.68 -18.04
C TYR A 220 15.62 24.42 -18.35
N GLU A 221 16.31 23.37 -18.80
CA GLU A 221 15.79 22.02 -18.82
C GLU A 221 16.25 21.28 -17.54
N ILE A 222 15.28 20.85 -16.73
CA ILE A 222 15.51 20.21 -15.44
C ILE A 222 14.90 18.82 -15.47
N GLU A 223 15.72 17.81 -15.19
CA GLU A 223 15.24 16.44 -15.01
C GLU A 223 14.76 16.26 -13.56
N ILE A 224 13.45 16.15 -13.37
CA ILE A 224 12.81 15.85 -12.08
C ILE A 224 12.64 14.35 -11.93
N GLN A 225 12.72 13.86 -10.71
CA GLN A 225 12.60 12.45 -10.38
C GLN A 225 11.52 12.25 -9.30
N ALA A 226 10.69 11.22 -9.51
CA ALA A 226 9.79 10.68 -8.50
C ALA A 226 10.26 9.26 -8.13
N SER A 227 10.29 8.95 -6.85
CA SER A 227 10.71 7.65 -6.29
C SER A 227 9.70 7.21 -5.25
N ASP A 228 9.33 5.93 -5.24
CA ASP A 228 8.60 5.36 -4.12
C ASP A 228 9.51 5.16 -2.88
N LYS A 229 8.94 4.63 -1.78
CA LYS A 229 9.67 4.23 -0.57
C LYS A 229 9.70 2.71 -0.37
N GLY A 230 9.55 1.94 -1.44
CA GLY A 230 9.69 0.49 -1.45
C GLY A 230 11.08 0.06 -0.96
N PHE A 231 11.21 -1.21 -0.57
CA PHE A 231 12.50 -1.77 -0.13
C PHE A 231 13.57 -1.67 -1.23
N ALA A 232 13.15 -1.88 -2.48
CA ALA A 232 13.93 -1.62 -3.68
C ALA A 232 13.17 -0.56 -4.48
N PRO A 233 13.49 0.74 -4.32
CA PRO A 233 12.68 1.79 -4.88
C PRO A 233 12.62 1.76 -6.40
N LEU A 234 11.44 1.98 -6.96
CA LEU A 234 11.23 2.25 -8.36
C LEU A 234 11.17 3.76 -8.58
N THR A 235 11.75 4.21 -9.69
CA THR A 235 11.91 5.63 -10.00
C THR A 235 11.45 5.95 -11.42
N THR A 236 10.93 7.16 -11.58
CA THR A 236 10.54 7.73 -12.87
C THR A 236 11.13 9.13 -12.99
N GLU A 237 11.68 9.43 -14.17
CA GLU A 237 12.27 10.74 -14.49
C GLU A 237 11.42 11.48 -15.54
N LYS A 238 11.44 12.82 -15.48
CA LYS A 238 10.67 13.67 -16.39
C LYS A 238 11.40 15.00 -16.64
N SER A 239 11.38 15.48 -17.88
CA SER A 239 11.88 16.83 -18.19
C SER A 239 10.86 17.91 -17.83
N LEU A 240 11.34 18.94 -17.13
CA LEU A 240 10.66 20.21 -16.88
C LEU A 240 11.41 21.31 -17.62
N ILE A 241 10.69 22.11 -18.40
CA ILE A 241 11.23 23.29 -19.09
C ILE A 241 10.80 24.55 -18.35
N ILE A 242 11.76 25.34 -17.89
CA ILE A 242 11.53 26.66 -17.29
C ILE A 242 12.05 27.72 -18.26
N LYS A 243 11.13 28.53 -18.81
CA LYS A 243 11.45 29.65 -19.69
C LYS A 243 11.60 30.92 -18.88
N ILE A 244 12.74 31.57 -18.98
CA ILE A 244 13.00 32.82 -18.27
C ILE A 244 12.39 33.98 -19.06
N ILE A 245 11.70 34.87 -18.36
CA ILE A 245 11.14 36.09 -18.92
C ILE A 245 12.08 37.24 -18.59
N ASP A 246 12.68 37.80 -19.66
CA ASP A 246 13.47 39.03 -19.69
C ASP A 246 12.69 40.23 -19.12
N MET A 247 13.32 40.96 -18.21
CA MET A 247 12.90 42.23 -17.64
C MET A 247 13.92 43.31 -18.02
N ASN A 248 13.42 44.51 -18.32
CA ASN A 248 14.27 45.65 -18.66
C ASN A 248 15.02 46.21 -17.42
N ASP A 249 16.08 45.53 -16.99
CA ASP A 249 16.96 45.90 -15.89
C ASP A 249 18.38 46.30 -16.34
N ASN A 250 18.71 46.07 -17.62
CA ASN A 250 19.94 46.53 -18.26
C ASN A 250 19.81 47.96 -18.83
N ALA A 251 20.76 48.83 -18.49
CA ALA A 251 20.83 50.19 -19.02
C ALA A 251 21.42 50.21 -20.44
N PRO A 252 21.00 51.13 -21.33
CA PRO A 252 21.54 51.20 -22.68
C PRO A 252 23.03 51.59 -22.68
N GLU A 253 23.85 50.82 -23.38
CA GLU A 253 25.27 51.14 -23.58
C GLU A 253 25.45 52.01 -24.85
N ILE A 254 26.10 53.16 -24.71
CA ILE A 254 26.39 54.07 -25.83
C ILE A 254 27.85 53.93 -26.22
N GLU A 255 28.13 53.29 -27.36
CA GLU A 255 29.46 53.32 -27.97
C GLU A 255 29.65 54.61 -28.78
N VAL A 256 30.54 55.48 -28.30
CA VAL A 256 30.96 56.67 -29.06
C VAL A 256 32.13 56.28 -29.95
N THR A 257 31.86 56.03 -31.23
CA THR A 257 32.91 55.89 -32.25
C THR A 257 33.47 57.26 -32.61
N SER A 258 34.69 57.57 -32.14
CA SER A 258 35.42 58.75 -32.62
C SER A 258 36.00 58.45 -34.00
N ASN A 259 35.29 58.88 -35.05
CA ASN A 259 35.92 59.01 -36.36
C ASN A 259 36.93 60.17 -36.30
N SER A 260 38.18 59.85 -35.97
CA SER A 260 39.31 60.76 -36.21
C SER A 260 39.55 60.85 -37.70
N TYR A 261 38.80 61.71 -38.39
CA TYR A 261 39.15 62.16 -39.72
C TYR A 261 40.33 63.11 -39.59
N CYS A 262 41.55 62.60 -39.81
CA CYS A 262 42.74 63.43 -39.95
C CYS A 262 42.69 64.10 -41.32
N ASP A 263 42.23 65.35 -41.38
CA ASP A 263 42.50 66.21 -42.53
C ASP A 263 43.99 66.57 -42.54
N CYS A 264 44.65 66.24 -43.66
CA CYS A 264 46.05 66.56 -43.96
C CYS A 264 46.20 67.97 -44.53
#